data_AF-B4PYM5-F1
#
_entry.id   AF-B4PYM5-F1
#
_cell.length_a   1.000
_cell.length_b   1.000
_cell.length_c   1.000
_cell.angle_alpha   90.00
_cell.angle_beta   90.00
_cell.angle_gamma   90.00
#
_symmetry.space_group_name_H-M   'P 1'
#
loop_
_entity.id
_entity.type
_entity.pdbx_description
1 polymer ?
#
loop_
_entity_poly.entity_id
_entity_poly.type
_entity_poly.pdbx_seq_one_letter_code
_entity_poly.pdbx_strand_id
1 'polypeptide(L)'
;MLVANKLLRTKNQEPLQDKKPRVKAKPKGRVKCNGKAKSNGKNKYKIRDSETSCSLALERGSGDGPHQLVQPSLVALHFMDISLRHSDVQLLQSAHEGINERLVAFYYAYLQHRRHRSESDLHFLNPVLAARLRHMSMRQLWAMVRERRLNEKQFILVPICTHPRPHGHWSLLVISRPDSKFYHYDSLDNCHSLLAASVSETLRAPLEAWKFALVTGRCLQQGRQAAGKDKDGSSRDPSSGIHLLCMTDHVADYVVRCGYATSSLLIAVDQIAAMRTHLLELILSLGGNLPSKRSH
;
A
#
# COMPACT_ATOMS: atom_id res chain seq x y z
N MET A 1 52.39 -42.99 21.26
CA MET A 1 51.22 -43.25 22.12
C MET A 1 49.97 -43.16 21.23
N LEU A 2 49.52 -44.27 20.63
CA LEU A 2 48.35 -45.09 21.06
C LEU A 2 47.05 -44.26 21.14
N VAL A 3 46.21 -44.20 20.08
CA VAL A 3 45.04 -45.08 19.75
C VAL A 3 43.84 -44.80 20.71
N ALA A 4 42.58 -44.50 20.32
CA ALA A 4 41.71 -45.20 19.37
C ALA A 4 40.44 -44.41 18.95
N ASN A 5 39.92 -44.80 17.78
CA ASN A 5 38.56 -44.62 17.25
C ASN A 5 37.46 -45.28 18.11
N LYS A 6 36.20 -44.81 17.97
CA LYS A 6 35.03 -45.72 17.94
C LYS A 6 33.90 -45.22 17.03
N LEU A 7 33.79 -45.93 15.92
CA LEU A 7 32.69 -46.03 14.98
C LEU A 7 31.71 -47.11 15.49
N LEU A 8 30.39 -46.90 15.40
CA LEU A 8 29.40 -47.97 15.41
C LEU A 8 28.35 -47.72 14.30
N ARG A 9 28.55 -48.42 13.17
CA ARG A 9 27.51 -49.00 12.28
C ARG A 9 26.82 -50.15 13.05
N THR A 10 25.63 -50.70 12.79
CA THR A 10 24.65 -50.83 11.68
C THR A 10 23.47 -51.63 12.29
N LYS A 11 22.21 -51.58 11.84
CA LYS A 11 21.51 -52.49 10.87
C LYS A 11 20.00 -52.38 11.24
N ASN A 12 19.03 -52.16 10.35
CA ASN A 12 18.45 -53.16 9.45
C ASN A 12 17.59 -52.52 8.33
N GLN A 13 17.85 -52.96 7.11
CA GLN A 13 16.96 -53.14 5.94
C GLN A 13 15.98 -54.30 6.24
N GLU A 14 14.80 -54.56 5.65
CA GLU A 14 14.10 -54.27 4.36
C GLU A 14 12.67 -54.93 4.47
N PRO A 15 11.81 -55.13 3.43
CA PRO A 15 11.10 -54.18 2.54
C PRO A 15 9.58 -54.54 2.31
N LEU A 16 8.97 -53.86 1.32
CA LEU A 16 7.90 -54.32 0.40
C LEU A 16 6.40 -54.08 0.78
N GLN A 17 5.69 -53.19 0.06
CA GLN A 17 4.75 -53.56 -1.03
C GLN A 17 3.92 -52.38 -1.58
N ASP A 18 4.05 -52.19 -2.90
CA ASP A 18 3.11 -51.56 -3.83
C ASP A 18 1.69 -52.08 -3.72
N LYS A 19 0.65 -51.21 -3.69
CA LYS A 19 -0.68 -51.43 -4.33
C LYS A 19 -1.45 -50.11 -4.62
N LYS A 20 -1.50 -49.72 -5.89
CA LYS A 20 -2.68 -49.19 -6.62
C LYS A 20 -2.66 -49.90 -7.99
N PRO A 21 -3.78 -50.07 -8.75
CA PRO A 21 -5.04 -49.31 -8.73
C PRO A 21 -6.32 -50.18 -8.85
N ARG A 22 -7.52 -49.60 -8.67
CA ARG A 22 -8.70 -50.07 -9.42
C ARG A 22 -9.78 -49.01 -9.63
N VAL A 23 -10.08 -48.85 -10.91
CA VAL A 23 -11.19 -48.14 -11.56
C VAL A 23 -12.54 -48.81 -11.24
N LYS A 24 -13.62 -48.00 -11.14
CA LYS A 24 -15.02 -48.27 -11.57
C LYS A 24 -15.83 -46.99 -11.28
N ALA A 25 -16.27 -46.23 -12.29
CA ALA A 25 -17.43 -46.40 -13.17
C ALA A 25 -18.59 -45.46 -12.77
N LYS A 26 -19.01 -44.60 -13.72
CA LYS A 26 -20.13 -43.66 -13.66
C LYS A 26 -21.49 -44.36 -13.51
N PRO A 27 -22.53 -43.61 -13.12
CA PRO A 27 -23.74 -43.60 -13.94
C PRO A 27 -24.17 -42.21 -14.40
N LYS A 28 -24.89 -42.25 -15.53
CA LYS A 28 -25.43 -41.15 -16.33
C LYS A 28 -26.73 -40.59 -15.70
N GLY A 29 -26.94 -39.28 -15.83
CA GLY A 29 -28.24 -38.63 -15.65
C GLY A 29 -28.40 -37.46 -16.62
N ARG A 30 -29.18 -37.68 -17.67
CA ARG A 30 -29.60 -36.71 -18.70
C ARG A 30 -30.70 -35.82 -18.12
N VAL A 31 -30.60 -34.49 -18.24
CA VAL A 31 -31.78 -33.62 -18.32
C VAL A 31 -31.60 -32.67 -19.50
N LYS A 32 -32.69 -32.55 -20.26
CA LYS A 32 -32.84 -31.92 -21.57
C LYS A 32 -33.71 -30.68 -21.35
N CYS A 33 -33.26 -29.50 -21.76
CA CYS A 33 -34.14 -28.35 -21.97
C CYS A 33 -33.84 -27.74 -23.34
N ASN A 34 -34.83 -27.86 -24.23
CA ASN A 34 -34.93 -27.11 -25.48
C ASN A 34 -35.51 -25.72 -25.18
N GLY A 35 -35.07 -24.70 -25.92
CA GLY A 35 -35.74 -23.40 -26.00
C GLY A 35 -35.02 -22.45 -26.93
N LYS A 36 -35.45 -22.39 -28.20
CA LYS A 36 -34.97 -21.50 -29.26
C LYS A 36 -35.60 -20.10 -29.13
N ALA A 37 -34.83 -19.04 -29.44
CA ALA A 37 -35.25 -17.85 -30.20
C ALA A 37 -33.98 -17.01 -30.49
N LYS A 38 -33.40 -17.05 -31.71
CA LYS A 38 -33.58 -16.09 -32.82
C LYS A 38 -33.52 -14.60 -32.44
N SER A 39 -32.43 -13.92 -32.83
CA SER A 39 -32.53 -12.68 -33.62
C SER A 39 -31.25 -12.44 -34.45
N ASN A 40 -31.49 -11.96 -35.67
CA ASN A 40 -30.52 -11.58 -36.71
C ASN A 40 -29.95 -10.17 -36.45
N GLY A 41 -28.79 -9.86 -37.04
CA GLY A 41 -28.58 -8.51 -37.60
C GLY A 41 -27.19 -7.89 -37.55
N LYS A 42 -26.38 -8.18 -38.58
CA LYS A 42 -25.58 -7.22 -39.40
C LYS A 42 -24.80 -6.05 -38.75
N ASN A 43 -23.48 -6.14 -38.90
CA ASN A 43 -22.58 -5.21 -39.63
C ASN A 43 -22.38 -3.75 -39.14
N LYS A 44 -21.14 -3.39 -38.75
CA LYS A 44 -20.22 -2.55 -39.55
C LYS A 44 -19.03 -2.03 -38.71
N TYR A 45 -17.84 -2.28 -39.22
CA TYR A 45 -16.61 -1.56 -38.90
C TYR A 45 -16.72 -0.09 -39.31
N LYS A 46 -16.22 0.83 -38.47
CA LYS A 46 -15.86 2.18 -38.90
C LYS A 46 -14.62 2.67 -38.15
N ILE A 47 -13.52 2.69 -38.89
CA ILE A 47 -12.27 3.39 -38.61
C ILE A 47 -12.56 4.90 -38.67
N ARG A 48 -11.96 5.66 -37.76
CA ARG A 48 -11.72 7.10 -37.95
C ARG A 48 -10.44 7.48 -37.24
N ASP A 49 -9.41 7.73 -38.05
CA ASP A 49 -8.23 8.49 -37.70
C ASP A 49 -8.63 9.97 -37.54
N SER A 50 -8.06 10.63 -36.53
CA SER A 50 -7.83 12.06 -36.57
C SER A 50 -6.63 12.39 -35.69
N GLU A 51 -5.50 12.62 -36.35
CA GLU A 51 -4.33 13.30 -35.83
C GLU A 51 -4.74 14.71 -35.37
N THR A 52 -4.38 15.10 -34.15
CA THR A 52 -4.16 16.51 -33.82
C THR A 52 -3.07 16.62 -32.76
N SER A 53 -2.18 17.57 -33.00
CA SER A 53 -0.84 17.75 -32.48
C SER A 53 -0.72 17.98 -30.97
N CYS A 54 0.36 17.43 -30.41
CA CYS A 54 0.85 17.72 -29.06
C CYS A 54 1.35 19.16 -28.96
N SER A 55 0.82 19.91 -27.99
CA SER A 55 1.50 21.06 -27.40
C SER A 55 1.53 20.85 -25.88
N LEU A 56 2.75 20.85 -25.33
CA LEU A 56 3.06 20.63 -23.93
C LEU A 56 2.83 21.92 -23.14
N ALA A 57 1.87 21.91 -22.22
CA ALA A 57 1.77 22.90 -21.16
C ALA A 57 1.80 22.20 -19.80
N LEU A 58 2.79 22.55 -18.98
CA LEU A 58 2.87 22.19 -17.57
C LEU A 58 1.70 22.85 -16.83
N GLU A 59 0.68 22.08 -16.47
CA GLU A 59 -0.35 22.52 -15.53
C GLU A 59 -0.05 21.90 -14.15
N ARG A 60 0.38 22.77 -13.23
CA ARG A 60 0.49 22.49 -11.80
C ARG A 60 -0.91 22.23 -11.26
N GLY A 61 -1.13 21.03 -10.72
CA GLY A 61 -2.40 20.66 -10.12
C GLY A 61 -2.73 21.48 -8.87
N SER A 62 -3.93 22.05 -8.84
CA SER A 62 -4.66 22.36 -7.61
C SER A 62 -6.13 22.06 -7.89
N GLY A 63 -6.62 20.96 -7.30
CA GLY A 63 -8.04 20.64 -7.28
C GLY A 63 -8.69 21.41 -6.14
N ASP A 64 -8.96 22.70 -6.36
CA ASP A 64 -9.77 23.52 -5.47
C ASP A 64 -11.14 23.73 -6.13
N GLY A 65 -12.19 23.22 -5.48
CA GLY A 65 -13.57 23.47 -5.86
C GLY A 65 -13.93 24.98 -5.79
N PRO A 66 -15.08 25.40 -6.35
CA PRO A 66 -15.34 26.81 -6.58
C PRO A 66 -15.61 27.55 -5.26
N HIS A 67 -14.87 28.64 -5.07
CA HIS A 67 -15.02 29.68 -4.04
C HIS A 67 -14.59 29.34 -2.61
N GLN A 68 -13.27 29.24 -2.40
CA GLN A 68 -12.68 29.65 -1.12
C GLN A 68 -11.55 30.64 -1.39
N LEU A 69 -11.72 31.87 -0.88
CA LEU A 69 -10.72 32.94 -0.94
C LEU A 69 -9.36 32.38 -0.52
N VAL A 70 -8.36 32.51 -1.41
CA VAL A 70 -6.98 32.07 -1.18
C VAL A 70 -6.34 32.98 -0.14
N GLN A 71 -6.66 32.72 1.13
CA GLN A 71 -5.83 33.17 2.24
C GLN A 71 -4.49 32.42 2.11
N PRO A 72 -3.33 33.12 2.17
CA PRO A 72 -2.04 32.44 2.17
C PRO A 72 -1.95 31.59 3.44
N SER A 73 -2.26 30.30 3.31
CA SER A 73 -2.17 29.33 4.41
C SER A 73 -0.72 29.25 4.86
N LEU A 74 -0.47 29.71 6.09
CA LEU A 74 0.85 29.84 6.70
C LEU A 74 1.59 28.49 6.65
N VAL A 75 2.89 28.54 6.32
CA VAL A 75 3.74 27.35 6.31
C VAL A 75 4.10 26.98 7.75
N ALA A 76 3.80 25.75 8.14
CA ALA A 76 4.12 25.18 9.43
C ALA A 76 5.54 24.60 9.47
N LEU A 77 5.96 23.89 8.41
CA LEU A 77 7.25 23.21 8.34
C LEU A 77 7.72 23.10 6.89
N HIS A 78 9.00 23.40 6.67
CA HIS A 78 9.73 22.97 5.48
C HIS A 78 10.62 21.79 5.83
N PHE A 79 10.38 20.63 5.21
CA PHE A 79 11.20 19.44 5.38
C PHE A 79 11.55 18.89 4.00
N MET A 80 12.82 19.06 3.60
CA MET A 80 13.29 18.75 2.24
C MET A 80 12.46 19.51 1.19
N ASP A 81 11.91 18.81 0.19
CA ASP A 81 11.03 19.36 -0.84
C ASP A 81 9.55 19.45 -0.42
N ILE A 82 9.23 19.12 0.83
CA ILE A 82 7.87 19.08 1.36
C ILE A 82 7.63 20.29 2.25
N SER A 83 6.52 20.99 1.99
CA SER A 83 6.10 22.17 2.77
C SER A 83 4.74 21.92 3.40
N LEU A 84 4.70 21.59 4.69
CA LEU A 84 3.47 21.47 5.46
C LEU A 84 2.91 22.84 5.76
N ARG A 85 1.62 23.04 5.51
CA ARG A 85 0.87 24.23 5.90
C ARG A 85 0.17 24.01 7.23
N HIS A 86 -0.24 25.10 7.88
CA HIS A 86 -1.05 25.06 9.10
C HIS A 86 -2.31 24.19 8.91
N SER A 87 -2.96 24.27 7.75
CA SER A 87 -4.12 23.42 7.43
C SER A 87 -3.79 21.92 7.40
N ASP A 88 -2.58 21.53 6.97
CA ASP A 88 -2.15 20.13 7.02
C ASP A 88 -1.96 19.69 8.48
N VAL A 89 -1.31 20.52 9.30
CA VAL A 89 -1.03 20.22 10.72
C VAL A 89 -2.31 20.18 11.56
N GLN A 90 -3.32 20.99 11.23
CA GLN A 90 -4.62 20.95 11.89
C GLN A 90 -5.31 19.59 11.76
N LEU A 91 -5.09 18.86 10.66
CA LEU A 91 -5.62 17.49 10.52
C LEU A 91 -5.09 16.57 11.61
N LEU A 92 -3.85 16.76 12.08
CA LEU A 92 -3.26 15.98 13.17
C LEU A 92 -3.85 16.34 14.54
N GLN A 93 -4.32 17.58 14.71
CA GLN A 93 -4.93 18.08 15.94
C GLN A 93 -6.40 17.68 16.08
N SER A 94 -7.04 17.23 15.00
CA SER A 94 -8.43 16.75 14.98
C SER A 94 -8.51 15.23 15.14
N ALA A 95 -9.40 14.75 16.00
CA ALA A 95 -9.75 13.33 16.12
C ALA A 95 -10.70 12.86 15.01
N HIS A 96 -11.37 13.79 14.33
CA HIS A 96 -12.45 13.53 13.38
C HIS A 96 -12.01 13.68 11.91
N GLU A 97 -10.79 14.13 11.65
CA GLU A 97 -10.28 14.33 10.29
C GLU A 97 -9.19 13.31 9.94
N GLY A 98 -9.20 12.85 8.69
CA GLY A 98 -8.15 11.97 8.17
C GLY A 98 -6.90 12.78 7.84
N ILE A 99 -5.75 12.12 7.83
CA ILE A 99 -4.53 12.74 7.30
C ILE A 99 -4.56 12.79 5.78
N ASN A 100 -3.92 13.80 5.21
CA ASN A 100 -3.82 13.97 3.77
C ASN A 100 -2.52 13.39 3.20
N GLU A 101 -2.43 13.40 1.88
CA GLU A 101 -1.26 12.92 1.13
C GLU A 101 0.05 13.62 1.53
N ARG A 102 -0.01 14.91 1.84
CA ARG A 102 1.17 15.70 2.19
C ARG A 102 1.77 15.30 3.53
N LEU A 103 0.93 14.97 4.51
CA LEU A 103 1.37 14.40 5.79
C LEU A 103 2.01 13.01 5.60
N VAL A 104 1.42 12.15 4.75
CA VAL A 104 2.01 10.85 4.43
C VAL A 104 3.37 11.04 3.74
N ALA A 105 3.45 11.95 2.77
CA ALA A 105 4.70 12.26 2.07
C ALA A 105 5.78 12.77 3.03
N PHE A 106 5.42 13.68 3.95
CA PHE A 106 6.32 14.18 4.98
C PHE A 106 6.88 13.05 5.84
N TYR A 107 6.00 12.19 6.37
CA TYR A 107 6.43 11.10 7.24
C TYR A 107 7.32 10.10 6.49
N TYR A 108 6.97 9.75 5.25
CA TYR A 108 7.78 8.87 4.41
C TYR A 108 9.16 9.46 4.09
N ALA A 109 9.25 10.77 3.84
CA ALA A 109 10.53 11.45 3.66
C ALA A 109 11.36 11.44 4.95
N TYR A 110 10.72 11.65 6.11
CA TYR A 110 11.39 11.53 7.40
C TYR A 110 11.94 10.11 7.63
N LEU A 111 11.14 9.08 7.39
CA LEU A 111 11.58 7.69 7.50
C LEU A 111 12.76 7.39 6.58
N GLN A 112 12.68 7.79 5.31
CA GLN A 112 13.73 7.53 4.32
C GLN A 112 15.04 8.26 4.60
N HIS A 113 14.98 9.52 5.01
CA HIS A 113 16.15 10.42 5.03
C HIS A 113 16.67 10.74 6.42
N ARG A 114 15.91 10.43 7.48
CA ARG A 114 16.33 10.62 8.87
C ARG A 114 16.41 9.29 9.62
N ARG A 115 15.28 8.59 9.81
CA ARG A 115 15.22 7.40 10.67
C ARG A 115 15.98 6.20 10.08
N HIS A 116 15.76 5.89 8.80
CA HIS A 116 16.34 4.75 8.10
C HIS A 116 17.34 5.17 7.03
N ARG A 117 18.09 6.26 7.26
CA ARG A 117 19.04 6.80 6.29
C ARG A 117 20.14 5.80 5.91
N SER A 118 20.54 4.93 6.84
CA SER A 118 21.55 3.87 6.63
C SER A 118 21.02 2.66 5.86
N GLU A 119 19.70 2.51 5.76
CA GLU A 119 19.07 1.30 5.24
C GLU A 119 18.87 1.40 3.73
N SER A 120 19.94 1.11 2.97
CA SER A 120 19.93 1.21 1.51
C SER A 120 18.93 0.27 0.84
N ASP A 121 18.56 -0.81 1.51
CA ASP A 121 17.65 -1.84 1.00
C ASP A 121 16.17 -1.54 1.26
N LEU A 122 15.88 -0.47 2.02
CA LEU A 122 14.55 -0.03 2.38
C LEU A 122 14.17 1.22 1.59
N HIS A 123 13.02 1.18 0.92
CA HIS A 123 12.51 2.32 0.16
C HIS A 123 11.07 2.66 0.52
N PHE A 124 10.83 3.95 0.74
CA PHE A 124 9.50 4.52 1.01
C PHE A 124 9.01 5.26 -0.23
N LEU A 125 8.01 4.71 -0.92
CA LEU A 125 7.50 5.33 -2.14
C LEU A 125 6.64 6.55 -1.81
N ASN A 126 6.94 7.70 -2.43
CA ASN A 126 6.15 8.91 -2.27
C ASN A 126 4.67 8.66 -2.65
N PRO A 127 3.68 9.14 -1.86
CA PRO A 127 2.28 8.83 -2.09
C PRO A 127 1.71 9.44 -3.38
N VAL A 128 2.19 10.61 -3.83
CA VAL A 128 1.82 11.19 -5.14
C VAL A 128 2.26 10.24 -6.27
N LEU A 129 3.44 9.65 -6.13
CA LEU A 129 3.96 8.70 -7.10
C LEU A 129 3.16 7.40 -7.07
N ALA A 130 2.88 6.89 -5.87
CA ALA A 130 2.09 5.68 -5.65
C ALA A 130 0.68 5.78 -6.26
N ALA A 131 0.00 6.92 -6.09
CA ALA A 131 -1.33 7.18 -6.66
C ALA A 131 -1.35 7.14 -8.19
N ARG A 132 -0.23 7.47 -8.84
CA ARG A 132 -0.11 7.52 -10.30
C ARG A 132 0.32 6.20 -10.93
N LEU A 133 0.81 5.21 -10.18
CA LEU A 133 1.37 3.97 -10.72
C LEU A 133 0.47 3.31 -11.77
N ARG A 134 -0.82 3.15 -11.47
CA ARG A 134 -1.80 2.50 -12.35
C ARG A 134 -2.12 3.29 -13.63
N HIS A 135 -1.77 4.57 -13.66
CA HIS A 135 -2.01 5.47 -14.79
C HIS A 135 -0.73 5.72 -15.61
N MET A 136 0.40 5.17 -15.19
CA MET A 136 1.66 5.27 -15.93
C MET A 136 1.70 4.24 -17.05
N SER A 137 2.22 4.64 -18.21
CA SER A 137 2.62 3.70 -19.24
C SER A 137 3.75 2.80 -18.74
N MET A 138 3.88 1.60 -19.32
CA MET A 138 4.94 0.67 -18.96
C MET A 138 6.33 1.30 -19.09
N ARG A 139 6.56 2.14 -20.12
CA ARG A 139 7.81 2.90 -20.28
C ARG A 139 8.10 3.84 -19.12
N GLN A 140 7.09 4.56 -18.61
CA GLN A 140 7.22 5.45 -17.45
C GLN A 140 7.49 4.65 -16.18
N LEU A 141 6.86 3.49 -16.01
CA LEU A 141 7.10 2.60 -14.87
C LEU A 141 8.55 2.09 -14.85
N TRP A 142 9.07 1.62 -15.99
CA TRP A 142 10.46 1.18 -16.11
C TRP A 142 11.45 2.32 -15.83
N ALA A 143 11.20 3.52 -16.37
CA ALA A 143 12.03 4.69 -16.09
C ALA A 143 12.05 5.01 -14.58
N MET A 144 10.88 5.06 -13.95
CA MET A 144 10.74 5.33 -12.52
C MET A 144 11.45 4.29 -11.64
N VAL A 145 11.29 2.99 -11.95
CA VAL A 145 11.98 1.92 -11.23
C VAL A 145 13.49 2.05 -11.37
N ARG A 146 13.99 2.31 -12.58
CA ARG A 146 15.43 2.43 -12.85
C ARG A 146 16.05 3.66 -12.18
N GLU A 147 15.42 4.83 -12.31
CA GLU A 147 15.89 6.09 -11.72
C GLU A 147 16.03 6.01 -10.20
N ARG A 148 15.19 5.20 -9.55
CA ARG A 148 15.18 5.00 -8.09
C ARG A 148 15.85 3.69 -7.65
N ARG A 149 16.36 2.90 -8.60
CA ARG A 149 16.95 1.56 -8.37
C ARG A 149 16.02 0.66 -7.56
N LEU A 150 14.70 0.72 -7.79
CA LEU A 150 13.72 -0.04 -7.00
C LEU A 150 13.85 -1.54 -7.22
N ASN A 151 14.33 -1.96 -8.40
CA ASN A 151 14.65 -3.35 -8.71
C ASN A 151 15.73 -3.94 -7.77
N GLU A 152 16.54 -3.11 -7.13
CA GLU A 152 17.62 -3.53 -6.24
C GLU A 152 17.23 -3.51 -4.75
N LYS A 153 16.13 -2.84 -4.40
CA LYS A 153 15.68 -2.70 -3.00
C LYS A 153 15.05 -3.99 -2.51
N GLN A 154 15.47 -4.48 -1.34
CA GLN A 154 14.86 -5.66 -0.73
C GLN A 154 13.43 -5.40 -0.29
N PHE A 155 13.17 -4.18 0.21
CA PHE A 155 11.87 -3.76 0.74
C PHE A 155 11.43 -2.44 0.12
N ILE A 156 10.20 -2.42 -0.40
CA ILE A 156 9.58 -1.20 -0.91
C ILE A 156 8.21 -1.06 -0.24
N LEU A 157 8.00 0.03 0.49
CA LEU A 157 6.74 0.36 1.15
C LEU A 157 6.00 1.36 0.29
N VAL A 158 4.82 0.97 -0.17
CA VAL A 158 3.98 1.72 -1.11
C VAL A 158 2.67 2.08 -0.40
N PRO A 159 2.45 3.36 -0.08
CA PRO A 159 1.17 3.81 0.47
C PRO A 159 0.15 3.83 -0.66
N ILE A 160 -0.99 3.16 -0.48
CA ILE A 160 -2.08 3.16 -1.47
C ILE A 160 -3.30 3.86 -0.88
N CYS A 161 -3.95 4.69 -1.69
CA CYS A 161 -5.09 5.49 -1.29
C CYS A 161 -6.18 5.46 -2.37
N THR A 162 -7.44 5.58 -1.95
CA THR A 162 -8.54 5.92 -2.86
C THR A 162 -8.47 7.41 -3.22
N HIS A 163 -7.53 7.74 -4.11
CA HIS A 163 -7.39 9.06 -4.71
C HIS A 163 -8.51 9.32 -5.76
N PRO A 164 -8.94 10.58 -6.01
CA PRO A 164 -8.58 11.86 -5.36
C PRO A 164 -9.64 12.32 -4.33
N ARG A 165 -10.04 11.49 -3.36
CA ARG A 165 -11.09 11.89 -2.41
C ARG A 165 -10.50 12.52 -1.13
N PRO A 166 -11.04 13.65 -0.63
CA PRO A 166 -10.59 14.32 0.61
C PRO A 166 -10.61 13.44 1.88
N HIS A 167 -11.24 12.28 1.83
CA HIS A 167 -11.29 11.28 2.90
C HIS A 167 -11.06 9.86 2.33
N GLY A 168 -10.13 9.77 1.38
CA GLY A 168 -9.69 8.49 0.83
C GLY A 168 -9.20 7.58 1.95
N HIS A 169 -9.54 6.30 1.83
CA HIS A 169 -9.00 5.28 2.71
C HIS A 169 -7.54 5.03 2.38
N TRP A 170 -6.69 4.81 3.37
CA TRP A 170 -5.28 4.48 3.20
C TRP A 170 -5.01 3.01 3.57
N SER A 171 -4.13 2.36 2.82
CA SER A 171 -3.57 1.05 3.18
C SER A 171 -2.13 0.93 2.68
N LEU A 172 -1.43 -0.11 3.12
CA LEU A 172 -0.01 -0.31 2.84
C LEU A 172 0.19 -1.53 1.95
N LEU A 173 0.97 -1.38 0.87
CA LEU A 173 1.52 -2.49 0.10
C LEU A 173 3.04 -2.55 0.32
N VAL A 174 3.56 -3.72 0.68
CA VAL A 174 4.99 -3.95 0.91
C VAL A 174 5.48 -4.97 -0.09
N ILE A 175 6.47 -4.60 -0.89
CA ILE A 175 7.20 -5.53 -1.75
C ILE A 175 8.37 -6.06 -0.94
N SER A 176 8.42 -7.38 -0.73
CA SER A 176 9.54 -8.07 -0.09
C SER A 176 10.18 -9.04 -1.06
N ARG A 177 11.42 -8.75 -1.46
CA ARG A 177 12.22 -9.65 -2.29
C ARG A 177 12.69 -10.90 -1.55
N PRO A 178 13.18 -10.82 -0.30
CA PRO A 178 13.58 -12.00 0.46
C PRO A 178 12.45 -13.02 0.57
N ASP A 179 11.20 -12.55 0.69
CA ASP A 179 10.03 -13.43 0.78
C ASP A 179 9.41 -13.82 -0.56
N SER A 180 9.83 -13.16 -1.65
CA SER A 180 9.14 -13.20 -2.95
C SER A 180 7.64 -12.94 -2.82
N LYS A 181 7.25 -11.87 -2.12
CA LYS A 181 5.85 -11.56 -1.83
C LYS A 181 5.55 -10.06 -1.90
N PHE A 182 4.28 -9.79 -2.19
CA PHE A 182 3.62 -8.54 -1.87
C PHE A 182 2.79 -8.75 -0.60
N TYR A 183 2.98 -7.94 0.43
CA TYR A 183 2.14 -7.94 1.63
C TYR A 183 1.22 -6.73 1.61
N HIS A 184 -0.09 -6.94 1.76
CA HIS A 184 -1.08 -5.85 1.80
C HIS A 184 -1.71 -5.76 3.19
N TYR A 185 -1.58 -4.61 3.86
CA TYR A 185 -2.17 -4.35 5.17
C TYR A 185 -3.21 -3.25 5.05
N ASP A 186 -4.42 -3.55 5.49
CA ASP A 186 -5.57 -2.66 5.38
C ASP A 186 -6.39 -2.67 6.66
N SER A 187 -6.52 -1.51 7.28
CA SER A 187 -7.23 -1.34 8.56
C SER A 187 -8.75 -1.38 8.42
N LEU A 188 -9.31 -1.51 7.21
CA LEU A 188 -10.75 -1.54 6.98
C LEU A 188 -11.13 -2.77 6.15
N ASP A 189 -11.10 -3.92 6.80
CA ASP A 189 -11.60 -5.20 6.31
C ASP A 189 -11.12 -5.53 4.88
N ASN A 190 -9.86 -5.21 4.60
CA ASN A 190 -9.25 -5.40 3.29
C ASN A 190 -10.04 -4.79 2.12
N CYS A 191 -10.72 -3.67 2.34
CA CYS A 191 -11.52 -2.99 1.32
C CYS A 191 -10.68 -2.56 0.09
N HIS A 192 -9.35 -2.44 0.23
CA HIS A 192 -8.41 -2.17 -0.85
C HIS A 192 -7.81 -3.44 -1.50
N SER A 193 -8.32 -4.65 -1.25
CA SER A 193 -7.77 -5.88 -1.84
C SER A 193 -7.65 -5.81 -3.37
N LEU A 194 -8.67 -5.30 -4.06
CA LEU A 194 -8.64 -5.15 -5.52
C LEU A 194 -7.65 -4.08 -5.97
N LEU A 195 -7.52 -2.99 -5.20
CA LEU A 195 -6.55 -1.93 -5.48
C LEU A 195 -5.11 -2.45 -5.30
N ALA A 196 -4.85 -3.17 -4.22
CA ALA A 196 -3.57 -3.81 -3.94
C ALA A 196 -3.21 -4.84 -5.03
N ALA A 197 -4.16 -5.67 -5.45
CA ALA A 197 -3.98 -6.59 -6.57
C ALA A 197 -3.60 -5.84 -7.86
N SER A 198 -4.35 -4.80 -8.21
CA SER A 198 -4.08 -3.99 -9.41
C SER A 198 -2.71 -3.29 -9.39
N VAL A 199 -2.33 -2.69 -8.24
CA VAL A 199 -1.01 -2.06 -8.07
C VAL A 199 0.09 -3.10 -8.12
N SER A 200 -0.06 -4.25 -7.45
CA SER A 200 0.92 -5.33 -7.48
C SER A 200 1.15 -5.86 -8.89
N GLU A 201 0.09 -6.06 -9.67
CA GLU A 201 0.17 -6.49 -11.08
C GLU A 201 0.94 -5.48 -11.93
N THR A 202 0.63 -4.20 -11.76
CA THR A 202 1.29 -3.09 -12.47
C THR A 202 2.79 -3.06 -12.20
N LEU A 203 3.20 -3.44 -10.98
CA LEU A 203 4.59 -3.43 -10.54
C LEU A 203 5.36 -4.72 -10.83
N ARG A 204 4.70 -5.84 -11.17
CA ARG A 204 5.37 -7.14 -11.38
C ARG A 204 6.45 -7.06 -12.45
N ALA A 205 6.09 -6.54 -13.63
CA ALA A 205 7.01 -6.43 -14.74
C ALA A 205 8.22 -5.53 -14.42
N PRO A 206 8.03 -4.24 -14.05
CA PRO A 206 9.16 -3.35 -13.85
C PRO A 206 10.04 -3.71 -12.64
N LEU A 207 9.51 -4.42 -11.64
CA LEU A 207 10.28 -4.90 -10.49
C LEU A 207 10.83 -6.32 -10.64
N GLU A 208 10.62 -6.99 -11.78
CA GLU A 208 11.00 -8.39 -12.01
C GLU A 208 10.36 -9.36 -10.98
N ALA A 209 9.20 -9.01 -10.45
CA ALA A 209 8.51 -9.69 -9.36
C ALA A 209 7.39 -10.63 -9.86
N TRP A 210 7.58 -11.26 -11.02
CA TRP A 210 6.56 -12.09 -11.69
C TRP A 210 6.03 -13.25 -10.84
N LYS A 211 6.90 -13.82 -10.01
CA LYS A 211 6.59 -14.97 -9.16
C LYS A 211 6.08 -14.57 -7.78
N PHE A 212 5.99 -13.27 -7.49
CA PHE A 212 5.67 -12.84 -6.13
C PHE A 212 4.18 -13.02 -5.86
N ALA A 213 3.87 -13.71 -4.76
CA ALA A 213 2.50 -13.90 -4.32
C ALA A 213 2.00 -12.65 -3.59
N LEU A 214 0.75 -12.26 -3.82
CA LEU A 214 0.07 -11.25 -3.00
C LEU A 214 -0.53 -11.92 -1.77
N VAL A 215 -0.16 -11.43 -0.59
CA VAL A 215 -0.56 -11.94 0.72
C VAL A 215 -1.22 -10.83 1.51
N THR A 216 -2.42 -11.11 2.02
CA THR A 216 -3.08 -10.21 2.97
C THR A 216 -2.39 -10.30 4.32
N GLY A 217 -1.91 -9.16 4.80
CA GLY A 217 -1.34 -8.97 6.11
C GLY A 217 -2.41 -8.66 7.15
N ARG A 218 -2.30 -9.30 8.32
CA ARG A 218 -3.07 -8.96 9.51
C ARG A 218 -2.55 -7.64 10.06
N CYS A 219 -3.48 -6.73 10.32
CA CYS A 219 -3.22 -5.46 10.97
C CYS A 219 -4.38 -5.10 11.88
N LEU A 220 -4.13 -4.22 12.86
CA LEU A 220 -5.16 -3.71 13.73
C LEU A 220 -6.22 -3.00 12.88
N GLN A 221 -7.47 -3.45 13.02
CA GLN A 221 -8.60 -2.89 12.30
C GLN A 221 -9.05 -1.59 12.95
N GLN A 222 -9.39 -0.61 12.12
CA GLN A 222 -9.93 0.65 12.56
C GLN A 222 -11.32 0.43 13.18
N GLY A 223 -11.65 1.26 14.17
CA GLY A 223 -12.92 1.12 14.87
C GLY A 223 -14.08 1.38 13.91
N ARG A 224 -15.17 0.64 14.05
CA ARG A 224 -16.44 1.13 13.52
C ARG A 224 -16.87 2.25 14.46
N GLN A 225 -16.89 3.50 14.01
CA GLN A 225 -17.54 4.53 14.82
C GLN A 225 -18.96 4.05 15.11
N ALA A 226 -19.31 3.95 16.41
CA ALA A 226 -20.68 3.70 16.82
C ALA A 226 -21.54 4.73 16.10
N ALA A 227 -22.67 4.31 15.52
CA ALA A 227 -23.52 5.09 14.64
C ALA A 227 -23.99 6.43 15.24
N GLY A 228 -23.07 7.39 15.30
CA GLY A 228 -23.34 8.81 15.43
C GLY A 228 -23.46 9.32 14.01
N LYS A 229 -24.62 9.86 13.67
CA LYS A 229 -24.81 10.55 12.40
C LYS A 229 -23.88 11.76 12.41
N ASP A 230 -22.73 11.65 11.74
CA ASP A 230 -22.12 12.84 11.16
C ASP A 230 -23.18 13.52 10.28
N LYS A 231 -23.14 14.86 10.21
CA LYS A 231 -24.12 15.66 9.47
C LYS A 231 -24.25 15.25 7.98
N ASP A 232 -23.27 14.51 7.48
CA ASP A 232 -23.18 13.98 6.10
C ASP A 232 -23.47 12.47 5.97
N GLY A 233 -23.88 11.78 7.05
CA GLY A 233 -24.27 10.37 7.01
C GLY A 233 -23.14 9.36 6.78
N SER A 234 -21.88 9.80 6.77
CA SER A 234 -20.71 8.95 6.55
C SER A 234 -20.15 8.40 7.86
N SER A 235 -20.58 7.19 8.24
CA SER A 235 -20.10 6.40 9.39
C SER A 235 -18.66 5.85 9.22
N ARG A 236 -17.70 6.63 8.71
CA ARG A 236 -16.36 6.12 8.39
C ARG A 236 -15.30 6.70 9.32
N ASP A 237 -14.66 5.83 10.09
CA ASP A 237 -13.50 6.17 10.90
C ASP A 237 -12.38 6.76 10.00
N PRO A 238 -11.96 8.03 10.22
CA PRO A 238 -10.96 8.70 9.42
C PRO A 238 -9.51 8.24 9.72
N SER A 239 -9.33 7.31 10.65
CA SER A 239 -8.03 6.90 11.18
C SER A 239 -7.17 6.06 10.23
N SER A 240 -7.68 5.63 9.06
CA SER A 240 -6.95 4.75 8.13
C SER A 240 -5.54 5.23 7.79
N GLY A 241 -5.34 6.54 7.63
CA GLY A 241 -4.02 7.11 7.39
C GLY A 241 -3.10 7.00 8.62
N ILE A 242 -3.63 7.12 9.83
CA ILE A 242 -2.86 6.88 11.07
C ILE A 242 -2.47 5.40 11.17
N HIS A 243 -3.39 4.48 10.89
CA HIS A 243 -3.09 3.05 10.80
C HIS A 243 -2.00 2.74 9.77
N LEU A 244 -2.05 3.36 8.59
CA LEU A 244 -1.01 3.27 7.57
C LEU A 244 0.36 3.70 8.14
N LEU A 245 0.45 4.86 8.79
CA LEU A 245 1.73 5.37 9.27
C LEU A 245 2.31 4.48 10.38
N CYS A 246 1.49 4.00 11.32
CA CYS A 246 1.94 3.05 12.33
C CYS A 246 2.39 1.74 11.70
N MET A 247 1.62 1.16 10.77
CA MET A 247 2.01 -0.10 10.14
C MET A 247 3.28 0.04 9.32
N THR A 248 3.47 1.18 8.65
CA THR A 248 4.71 1.51 7.95
C THR A 248 5.89 1.50 8.91
N ASP A 249 5.76 2.12 10.09
CA ASP A 249 6.80 2.18 11.11
C ASP A 249 7.21 0.80 11.61
N HIS A 250 6.21 -0.03 11.95
CA HIS A 250 6.42 -1.38 12.46
C HIS A 250 7.01 -2.31 11.42
N VAL A 251 6.51 -2.26 10.18
CA VAL A 251 7.07 -3.04 9.08
C VAL A 251 8.51 -2.63 8.83
N ALA A 252 8.81 -1.33 8.78
CA ALA A 252 10.16 -0.82 8.54
C ALA A 252 11.15 -1.32 9.62
N ASP A 253 10.82 -1.15 10.90
CA ASP A 253 11.64 -1.64 12.00
C ASP A 253 11.80 -3.17 11.99
N TYR A 254 10.73 -3.90 11.62
CA TYR A 254 10.77 -5.35 11.54
C TYR A 254 11.69 -5.83 10.43
N VAL A 255 11.54 -5.33 9.20
CA VAL A 255 12.32 -5.80 8.05
C VAL A 255 13.80 -5.44 8.19
N VAL A 256 14.13 -4.29 8.78
CA VAL A 256 15.51 -3.90 9.07
C VAL A 256 16.16 -4.85 10.07
N ARG A 257 15.43 -5.23 11.12
CA ARG A 257 15.94 -6.13 12.17
C ARG A 257 16.00 -7.60 11.74
N CYS A 258 15.01 -8.06 10.97
CA CYS A 258 14.80 -9.47 10.68
C CYS A 258 15.27 -9.88 9.28
N GLY A 259 15.39 -8.95 8.33
CA GLY A 259 15.75 -9.24 6.94
C GLY A 259 14.66 -9.92 6.12
N TYR A 260 13.43 -9.97 6.63
CA TYR A 260 12.23 -10.45 5.92
C TYR A 260 10.97 -9.76 6.45
N ALA A 261 9.87 -9.81 5.70
CA ALA A 261 8.57 -9.25 6.08
C ALA A 261 7.59 -10.34 6.54
N THR A 262 6.60 -9.97 7.34
CA THR A 262 5.63 -10.92 7.91
C THR A 262 4.20 -10.43 7.80
N SER A 263 3.27 -11.31 7.45
CA SER A 263 1.84 -10.99 7.37
C SER A 263 1.17 -10.83 8.74
N SER A 264 1.91 -10.84 9.84
CA SER A 264 1.33 -10.96 11.20
C SER A 264 1.96 -9.99 12.20
N LEU A 265 2.15 -8.73 11.82
CA LEU A 265 2.58 -7.70 12.76
C LEU A 265 1.39 -7.18 13.56
N LEU A 266 1.53 -7.19 14.87
CA LEU A 266 0.54 -6.67 15.81
C LEU A 266 0.97 -5.28 16.24
N ILE A 267 0.10 -4.30 16.03
CA ILE A 267 0.26 -2.94 16.51
C ILE A 267 -0.66 -2.76 17.69
N ALA A 268 -0.13 -2.20 18.79
CA ALA A 268 -0.93 -1.91 19.97
C ALA A 268 -1.88 -0.73 19.70
N VAL A 269 -3.08 -0.76 20.27
CA VAL A 269 -4.07 0.33 20.16
C VAL A 269 -3.48 1.66 20.64
N ASP A 270 -2.69 1.63 21.70
CA ASP A 270 -2.04 2.83 22.26
C ASP A 270 -1.06 3.48 21.28
N GLN A 271 -0.42 2.69 20.42
CA GLN A 271 0.48 3.23 19.39
C GLN A 271 -0.30 3.95 18.29
N ILE A 272 -1.47 3.42 17.89
CA ILE A 272 -2.37 4.12 16.98
C ILE A 272 -2.84 5.44 17.61
N ALA A 273 -3.25 5.40 18.87
CA ALA A 273 -3.74 6.58 19.59
C ALA A 273 -2.65 7.65 19.76
N ALA A 274 -1.40 7.25 20.00
CA ALA A 274 -0.28 8.17 20.21
C ALA A 274 0.30 8.76 18.91
N MET A 275 0.05 8.15 17.76
CA MET A 275 0.72 8.52 16.50
C MET A 275 0.51 9.98 16.08
N ARG A 276 -0.68 10.54 16.33
CA ARG A 276 -0.96 11.96 16.05
C ARG A 276 -0.07 12.88 16.88
N THR A 277 0.02 12.60 18.18
CA THR A 277 0.90 13.32 19.10
C THR A 277 2.35 13.18 18.68
N HIS A 278 2.78 11.97 18.33
CA HIS A 278 4.13 11.71 17.84
C HIS A 278 4.47 12.53 16.58
N LEU A 279 3.55 12.65 15.62
CA LEU A 279 3.76 13.46 14.42
C LEU A 279 3.84 14.96 14.73
N LEU A 280 3.04 15.46 15.68
CA LEU A 280 3.11 16.85 16.13
C LEU A 280 4.44 17.16 16.82
N GLU A 281 4.89 16.28 17.70
CA GLU A 281 6.20 16.36 18.37
C GLU A 281 7.34 16.28 17.35
N LEU A 282 7.23 15.41 16.36
CA LEU A 282 8.19 15.30 15.27
C LEU A 282 8.28 16.61 14.49
N ILE A 283 7.14 17.21 14.10
CA ILE A 283 7.10 18.51 13.42
C ILE A 283 7.81 19.58 14.24
N LEU A 284 7.53 19.66 15.55
CA LEU A 284 8.20 20.59 16.46
C LEU A 284 9.72 20.33 16.53
N SER A 285 10.14 19.08 16.67
CA SER A 285 11.56 18.70 16.76
C SER A 285 12.35 19.05 15.50
N LEU A 286 11.67 19.16 14.35
CA LEU A 286 12.24 19.56 13.07
C LEU A 286 12.20 21.09 12.84
N GLY A 287 11.81 21.87 13.86
CA GLY A 287 11.72 23.33 13.80
C GLY A 287 10.41 23.85 13.21
N GLY A 288 9.38 23.01 13.11
CA GLY A 288 8.06 23.41 12.65
C GLY A 288 7.26 24.17 13.71
N ASN A 289 6.30 24.96 13.26
CA ASN A 289 5.39 25.72 14.12
C ASN A 289 3.98 25.11 14.05
N LEU A 290 3.37 24.88 15.21
CA LEU A 290 2.01 24.35 15.28
C LEU A 290 0.99 25.49 15.29
N PRO A 291 -0.07 25.43 14.46
CA PRO A 291 -1.19 26.36 14.55
C PRO A 291 -1.93 26.20 15.88
N SER A 292 -2.61 27.27 16.30
CA SER A 292 -3.62 27.20 17.35
C SER A 292 -4.67 26.13 17.00
N LYS A 293 -5.06 25.33 17.99
CA LYS A 293 -6.13 24.34 17.83
C LYS A 293 -7.41 25.07 17.43
N ARG A 294 -8.15 24.53 16.46
CA ARG A 294 -9.49 25.03 16.16
C ARG A 294 -10.38 24.71 17.35
N SER A 295 -11.03 25.72 17.92
CA SER A 295 -12.15 25.51 18.84
C SER A 295 -13.25 24.81 18.04
N HIS A 296 -13.59 23.58 18.41
CA HIS A 296 -14.71 22.83 17.84
C HIS A 296 -16.01 23.15 18.58
#